data_AF-A0A0H1BCN2-F1
#
_entry.id   AF-A0A0H1BCN2-F1
#
_cell.length_a   1.000
_cell.length_b   1.000
_cell.length_c   1.000
_cell.angle_alpha   90.00
_cell.angle_beta   90.00
_cell.angle_gamma   90.00
#
_symmetry.space_group_name_H-M   'P 1'
#
loop_
_entity.id
_entity.type
_entity.pdbx_description
1 polymer ?
#
loop_
_entity_poly.entity_id
_entity_poly.type
_entity_poly.pdbx_seq_one_letter_code
_entity_poly.pdbx_strand_id
1 'polypeptide(L)'
;MSLPDKFASIPRYPLLLGPSPIHLLPRITADLSNNKVSIYAKREDLNSALAYGGNKTRKLEYLVADALDQRCDTLVSIGGVQS
;
A
#
# COMPACT_ATOMS: atom_id res chain seq x y z
N MET A 1 10.59 -6.97 -8.94
CA MET A 1 10.20 -6.19 -10.14
C MET A 1 10.71 -4.78 -9.92
N SER A 2 11.56 -4.27 -10.81
CA SER A 2 12.00 -2.88 -10.75
C SER A 2 10.87 -1.95 -11.19
N LEU A 3 10.73 -0.80 -10.53
CA LEU A 3 9.83 0.24 -11.00
C LEU A 3 10.40 0.90 -12.28
N PRO A 4 9.57 1.48 -13.14
CA PRO A 4 10.05 2.31 -14.25
C PRO A 4 10.92 3.47 -13.73
N ASP A 5 11.91 3.91 -14.51
CA ASP A 5 12.96 4.87 -14.10
C ASP A 5 12.42 6.10 -13.35
N LYS A 6 11.37 6.73 -13.87
CA LYS A 6 10.74 7.92 -13.24
C LYS A 6 10.27 7.68 -11.80
N PHE A 7 9.88 6.45 -11.47
CA PHE A 7 9.43 6.07 -10.13
C PHE A 7 10.55 5.41 -9.33
N ALA A 8 11.48 4.71 -9.99
CA ALA A 8 12.64 4.12 -9.36
C ALA A 8 13.63 5.18 -8.83
N SER A 9 13.70 6.35 -9.46
CA SER A 9 14.56 7.46 -9.03
C SER A 9 14.06 8.20 -7.79
N ILE A 10 12.81 7.99 -7.37
CA ILE A 10 12.24 8.61 -6.18
C ILE A 10 12.66 7.77 -4.97
N PRO A 11 13.37 8.33 -3.97
CA PRO A 11 13.80 7.59 -2.79
C PRO A 11 12.64 6.92 -2.06
N ARG A 12 12.88 5.68 -1.61
CA ARG A 12 11.92 4.85 -0.88
C ARG A 12 12.61 4.14 0.27
N TYR A 13 12.00 4.20 1.45
CA TYR A 13 12.36 3.37 2.59
C TYR A 13 11.46 2.13 2.60
N PRO A 14 12.02 0.90 2.62
CA PRO A 14 11.24 -0.32 2.50
C PRO A 14 10.40 -0.58 3.76
N LEU A 15 9.07 -0.51 3.62
CA LEU A 15 8.10 -0.81 4.69
C LEU A 15 7.12 -1.94 4.32
N LEU A 16 7.18 -2.41 3.07
CA LEU A 16 6.28 -3.42 2.53
C LEU A 16 6.97 -4.77 2.39
N LEU A 17 6.17 -5.85 2.45
CA LEU A 17 6.63 -7.22 2.18
C LEU A 17 6.90 -7.46 0.68
N GLY A 18 6.44 -6.55 -0.19
CA GLY A 18 6.55 -6.65 -1.64
C GLY A 18 5.28 -6.16 -2.36
N PRO A 19 5.08 -6.53 -3.63
CA PRO A 19 3.80 -6.33 -4.31
C PRO A 19 2.69 -7.09 -3.60
N SER A 20 1.66 -6.40 -3.11
CA SER A 20 0.54 -7.08 -2.45
C SER A 20 -0.25 -8.00 -3.40
N PRO A 21 -0.87 -9.09 -2.93
CA PRO A 21 -1.53 -10.03 -3.81
C PRO A 21 -2.79 -9.46 -4.47
N ILE A 22 -3.19 -10.01 -5.61
CA ILE A 22 -4.46 -9.75 -6.28
C ILE A 22 -5.30 -11.01 -6.18
N HIS A 23 -6.48 -10.92 -5.59
CA HIS A 23 -7.41 -12.04 -5.51
C HIS A 23 -8.63 -11.79 -6.39
N LEU A 24 -9.00 -12.79 -7.20
CA LEU A 24 -10.32 -12.86 -7.80
C LEU A 24 -11.34 -13.09 -6.69
N LEU A 25 -12.50 -12.41 -6.77
CA LEU A 25 -13.62 -12.57 -5.85
C LEU A 25 -14.77 -13.27 -6.58
N PRO A 26 -14.73 -14.60 -6.76
CA PRO A 26 -15.65 -15.31 -7.65
C PRO A 26 -17.10 -15.27 -7.16
N ARG A 27 -17.32 -15.35 -5.84
CA ARG A 27 -18.67 -15.26 -5.26
C ARG A 27 -19.28 -13.87 -5.49
N ILE A 28 -18.54 -12.82 -5.16
CA ILE A 28 -18.96 -11.43 -5.38
C ILE A 28 -19.17 -11.15 -6.88
N THR A 29 -18.32 -11.71 -7.75
CA THR A 29 -18.47 -11.63 -9.22
C THR A 29 -19.81 -12.24 -9.66
N ALA A 30 -20.15 -13.44 -9.18
CA ALA A 30 -21.42 -14.08 -9.48
C ALA A 30 -22.60 -13.26 -8.95
N ASP A 31 -22.55 -12.88 -7.67
CA ASP A 31 -23.66 -12.25 -6.95
C ASP A 31 -23.98 -10.84 -7.47
N LEU A 32 -22.97 -10.02 -7.78
CA LEU A 32 -23.17 -8.61 -8.14
C LEU A 32 -23.15 -8.33 -9.64
N SER A 33 -22.45 -9.15 -10.43
CA SER A 33 -22.29 -8.90 -11.87
C SER A 33 -23.00 -9.91 -12.77
N ASN A 34 -23.58 -10.98 -12.21
CA ASN A 34 -24.04 -12.15 -12.98
C ASN A 34 -22.94 -12.66 -13.94
N ASN A 35 -21.70 -12.71 -13.45
CA ASN A 35 -20.49 -13.10 -14.20
C ASN A 35 -20.17 -12.25 -15.44
N LYS A 36 -20.78 -11.06 -15.61
CA LYS A 36 -20.46 -10.15 -16.72
C LYS A 36 -19.17 -9.37 -16.49
N VAL A 37 -18.77 -9.17 -15.24
CA VAL A 37 -17.56 -8.42 -14.88
C VAL A 37 -16.84 -9.17 -13.76
N SER A 38 -15.59 -9.58 -14.00
CA SER A 38 -14.75 -10.19 -12.96
C SER A 38 -14.29 -9.14 -11.94
N ILE A 39 -14.62 -9.36 -10.67
CA ILE A 39 -14.26 -8.46 -9.57
C ILE A 39 -13.01 -8.99 -8.87
N TYR A 40 -12.01 -8.13 -8.72
CA TYR A 40 -10.74 -8.43 -8.06
C TYR A 40 -10.48 -7.46 -6.91
N ALA A 41 -9.70 -7.91 -5.92
CA ALA A 41 -9.16 -7.06 -4.87
C ALA A 41 -7.63 -7.13 -4.83
N LYS A 42 -6.98 -5.97 -4.96
CA LYS A 42 -5.56 -5.77 -4.66
C LYS A 42 -5.40 -5.58 -3.15
N ARG A 43 -4.78 -6.53 -2.47
CA ARG A 43 -4.79 -6.65 -1.00
C ARG A 43 -3.75 -5.77 -0.31
N GLU A 44 -3.87 -4.46 -0.47
CA GLU A 44 -3.01 -3.51 0.24
C GLU A 44 -3.13 -3.60 1.77
N ASP A 45 -4.23 -4.16 2.28
CA ASP A 45 -4.43 -4.53 3.68
C ASP A 45 -3.51 -5.65 4.18
N LEU A 46 -2.78 -6.33 3.28
CA LEU A 46 -1.80 -7.37 3.62
C LEU A 46 -0.37 -6.97 3.23
N ASN A 47 -0.12 -5.67 3.00
CA ASN A 47 1.13 -5.22 2.39
C ASN A 47 2.32 -5.14 3.36
N SER A 48 2.10 -5.19 4.68
CA SER A 48 3.12 -5.01 5.70
C SER A 48 2.76 -5.71 7.01
N ALA A 49 3.78 -6.10 7.79
CA ALA A 49 3.61 -6.61 9.14
C ALA A 49 3.45 -5.48 10.19
N LEU A 50 3.62 -4.22 9.80
CA LEU A 50 3.54 -3.06 10.69
C LEU A 50 2.08 -2.73 11.01
N ALA A 51 1.58 -3.22 12.15
CA ALA A 51 0.24 -2.92 12.65
C ALA A 51 -0.86 -3.08 11.56
N TYR A 52 -0.86 -4.22 10.89
CA TYR A 52 -1.76 -4.56 9.77
C TYR A 52 -1.52 -3.82 8.43
N GLY A 53 -0.59 -2.87 8.37
CA GLY A 53 -0.21 -2.21 7.12
C GLY A 53 -1.32 -1.36 6.50
N GLY A 54 -1.55 -1.53 5.20
CA GLY A 54 -2.58 -0.80 4.47
C GLY A 54 -2.02 0.27 3.54
N ASN A 55 -2.93 1.00 2.88
CA ASN A 55 -2.55 1.97 1.85
C ASN A 55 -1.68 3.13 2.36
N LYS A 56 -1.73 3.47 3.66
CA LYS A 56 -0.89 4.51 4.25
C LYS A 56 0.56 4.06 4.38
N THR A 57 0.82 2.80 4.71
CA THR A 57 2.17 2.24 4.76
C THR A 57 2.89 2.34 3.41
N ARG A 58 2.18 2.13 2.28
CA ARG A 58 2.74 2.33 0.94
C ARG A 58 3.13 3.79 0.68
N LYS A 59 2.34 4.76 1.14
CA LYS A 59 2.67 6.19 1.01
C LYS A 59 3.88 6.56 1.85
N LEU A 60 3.96 6.01 3.06
CA LEU A 60 5.04 6.28 4.00
C LEU A 60 6.42 5.84 3.48
N GLU A 61 6.52 4.83 2.60
CA GLU A 61 7.83 4.47 2.01
C GLU A 61 8.54 5.67 1.38
N TYR A 62 7.80 6.61 0.77
CA TYR A 62 8.39 7.80 0.16
C TYR A 62 8.63 8.93 1.18
N LEU A 63 7.68 9.14 2.11
CA LEU A 63 7.77 10.22 3.11
C LEU A 63 8.82 9.93 4.19
N VAL A 64 9.00 8.66 4.57
CA VAL A 64 10.03 8.25 5.53
C VAL A 64 11.42 8.41 4.92
N ALA A 65 11.59 8.15 3.62
CA ALA A 65 12.86 8.40 2.94
C ALA A 65 13.28 9.87 3.04
N ASP A 66 12.33 10.79 2.83
CA ASP A 66 12.55 12.24 2.95
C ASP A 66 12.81 12.68 4.41
N ALA A 67 12.03 12.16 5.37
CA ALA A 67 12.25 12.44 6.79
C ALA A 67 13.63 12.00 7.29
N LEU A 68 14.12 10.86 6.79
CA LEU A 68 15.47 10.37 7.09
C LEU A 68 16.56 11.26 6.48
N ASP A 69 16.38 11.72 5.23
CA ASP A 69 17.31 12.65 4.56
C ASP A 69 17.42 13.98 5.33
N GLN A 70 16.28 14.49 5.79
CA GLN A 70 16.18 15.70 6.63
C GLN A 70 16.60 15.48 8.09
N ARG A 71 16.93 14.25 8.49
CA ARG A 71 17.31 13.87 9.86
C ARG A 71 16.25 14.22 10.90
N CYS A 72 14.97 14.10 10.55
CA CYS A 72 13.89 14.21 11.53
C CYS A 72 14.02 13.10 12.58
N ASP A 73 13.74 13.42 13.84
CA ASP A 73 13.74 12.47 14.95
C ASP A 73 12.34 12.01 15.37
N THR A 74 11.31 12.73 14.91
CA THR A 74 9.92 12.56 15.34
C THR A 74 8.98 12.66 14.14
N LEU A 75 8.10 11.67 13.98
CA LEU A 75 7.01 11.71 13.00
C LEU A 75 5.72 12.14 13.69
N VAL A 76 5.15 13.27 13.27
CA VAL A 76 3.85 13.76 13.77
C VAL A 76 2.82 13.62 12.64
N SER A 77 1.66 13.05 12.97
CA SER A 77 0.53 12.92 12.05
C SER A 77 -0.78 13.29 12.75
N ILE A 78 -1.88 13.27 12.01
CA ILE A 78 -3.22 13.61 12.49
C ILE A 78 -4.27 12.69 11.86
N GLY A 79 -5.35 12.44 12.59
CA GLY A 79 -6.47 11.62 12.14
C GLY A 79 -7.70 11.74 13.02
N GLY A 80 -8.83 11.21 12.56
CA GLY A 80 -10.00 11.00 13.40
C GLY A 80 -9.80 9.85 14.40
N VAL A 81 -10.82 9.55 15.20
CA VAL A 81 -10.74 8.55 16.29
C VAL A 81 -10.35 7.15 15.81
N GLN A 82 -10.76 6.74 14.61
CA GLN A 82 -10.48 5.42 14.02
C GLN A 82 -9.53 5.54 12.82
N SER A 83 -8.51 6.39 12.96
CA SER A 83 -7.50 6.59 11.92
C SER A 83 -6.28 5.69 12.09
#